data_AF-A0A529HJG7-F1
#
_entry.id   AF-A0A529HJG7-F1
#
_cell.length_a   1.000
_cell.length_b   1.000
_cell.length_c   1.000
_cell.angle_alpha   90.00
_cell.angle_beta   90.00
_cell.angle_gamma   90.00
#
_symmetry.space_group_name_H-M   'P 1'
#
loop_
_entity.id
_entity.type
_entity.pdbx_description
1 polymer ?
#
loop_
_entity_poly.entity_id
_entity_poly.type
_entity_poly.pdbx_seq_one_letter_code
_entity_poly.pdbx_strand_id
1 'polypeptide(L)'
;LRAGVESGLKHVADHNAYQQEGVHITQRNVHDGIRWSTSQGYIHAQPRKPNLTVLTGARVTGIETSNKRVVRVAVTTKSGAQQFEPERETILCGGALNSPQLLLLSGIGPAEDLKNAGIAVKHHLPGVGRGLKDHVAAPVMYRATKDVSAAKDLSTFGKAKIGLQWLLFKKGLGATNFFEVGTFMRTRDEEAVPNV
;
A
#
# COMPACT_ATOMS: atom_id res chain seq x y z
N LEU A 1 -5.86 -14.03 20.46
CA LEU A 1 -4.80 -14.17 21.47
C LEU A 1 -4.93 -15.46 22.25
N ARG A 2 -5.83 -15.58 23.25
CA ARG A 2 -5.93 -16.78 24.11
C ARG A 2 -5.96 -18.11 23.35
N ALA A 3 -6.88 -18.25 22.39
CA ALA A 3 -6.99 -19.46 21.57
C ALA A 3 -5.69 -19.83 20.82
N GLY A 4 -4.89 -18.84 20.40
CA GLY A 4 -3.61 -19.11 19.75
C GLY A 4 -2.50 -19.48 20.73
N VAL A 5 -2.54 -18.97 21.97
CA VAL A 5 -1.66 -19.45 23.04
C VAL A 5 -2.04 -20.88 23.44
N GLU A 6 -3.33 -21.17 23.55
CA GLU A 6 -3.86 -22.51 23.83
C GLU A 6 -3.50 -23.51 22.72
N SER A 7 -3.33 -23.04 21.48
CA SER A 7 -2.83 -23.86 20.36
C SER A 7 -1.30 -24.01 20.35
N GLY A 8 -0.58 -23.53 21.37
CA GLY A 8 0.86 -23.68 21.52
C GLY A 8 1.72 -22.54 20.95
N LEU A 9 1.12 -21.48 20.38
CA LEU A 9 1.88 -20.34 19.87
C LEU A 9 2.32 -19.42 21.01
N LYS A 10 3.51 -18.84 20.90
CA LYS A 10 3.99 -17.85 21.86
C LYS A 10 3.22 -16.54 21.70
N HIS A 11 2.93 -15.86 22.80
CA HIS A 11 2.46 -14.48 22.76
C HIS A 11 3.64 -13.54 22.56
N VAL A 12 3.56 -12.69 21.54
CA VAL A 12 4.56 -11.70 21.19
C VAL A 12 3.97 -10.31 21.46
N ALA A 13 4.64 -9.55 22.34
CA ALA A 13 4.21 -8.22 22.71
C ALA A 13 4.34 -7.21 21.56
N ASP A 14 5.44 -7.32 20.78
CA ASP A 14 5.70 -6.51 19.61
C ASP A 14 6.23 -7.37 18.46
N HIS A 15 5.39 -7.63 17.47
CA HIS A 15 5.71 -8.45 16.30
C HIS A 15 6.64 -7.77 15.30
N ASN A 16 6.90 -6.46 15.48
CA ASN A 16 7.88 -5.72 14.68
C ASN A 16 9.24 -5.60 15.38
N ALA A 17 9.39 -6.19 16.58
CA ALA A 17 10.66 -6.27 17.30
C ALA A 17 11.52 -7.44 16.80
N TYR A 18 12.53 -7.81 17.57
CA TYR A 18 13.49 -8.88 17.23
C TYR A 18 12.84 -10.23 16.89
N GLN A 19 11.74 -10.59 17.54
CA GLN A 19 11.04 -11.85 17.31
C GLN A 19 9.64 -11.62 16.76
N GLN A 20 9.43 -12.05 15.51
CA GLN A 20 8.15 -11.92 14.81
C GLN A 20 7.19 -13.10 15.06
N GLU A 21 7.72 -14.32 15.18
CA GLU A 21 6.93 -15.55 15.29
C GLU A 21 6.12 -15.63 16.59
N GLY A 22 4.79 -15.71 16.44
CA GLY A 22 3.82 -15.85 17.51
C GLY A 22 2.56 -14.99 17.32
N VAL A 23 1.65 -15.13 18.27
CA VAL A 23 0.38 -14.40 18.29
C VAL A 23 0.56 -13.02 18.92
N HIS A 24 -0.06 -12.01 18.34
CA HIS A 24 0.14 -10.61 18.74
C HIS A 24 -1.12 -9.77 18.52
N ILE A 25 -1.15 -8.60 19.15
CA ILE A 25 -2.09 -7.52 18.80
C ILE A 25 -1.53 -6.82 17.55
N THR A 26 -2.34 -6.72 16.50
CA THR A 26 -1.90 -6.08 15.26
C THR A 26 -1.80 -4.58 15.44
N GLN A 27 -0.64 -4.02 15.09
CA GLN A 27 -0.39 -2.59 15.12
C GLN A 27 -1.03 -1.93 13.89
N ARG A 28 -1.42 -0.66 14.03
CA ARG A 28 -2.18 0.05 12.99
C ARG A 28 -1.63 1.44 12.78
N ASN A 29 -1.64 1.90 11.53
CA ASN A 29 -1.33 3.28 11.16
C ASN A 29 -2.54 4.20 11.40
N VAL A 30 -2.78 4.51 12.68
CA VAL A 30 -3.84 5.41 13.14
C VAL A 30 -3.25 6.38 14.18
N HIS A 31 -3.52 7.66 14.01
CA HIS A 31 -3.11 8.72 14.93
C HIS A 31 -4.35 9.53 15.32
N ASP A 32 -4.61 9.67 16.63
CA ASP A 32 -5.80 10.34 17.18
C ASP A 32 -7.12 9.91 16.53
N GLY A 33 -7.24 8.60 16.27
CA GLY A 33 -8.41 7.98 15.67
C GLY A 33 -8.60 8.24 14.16
N ILE A 34 -7.62 8.84 13.50
CA ILE A 34 -7.62 9.13 12.07
C ILE A 34 -6.57 8.25 11.37
N ARG A 35 -6.90 7.73 10.18
CA ARG A 35 -5.94 7.00 9.34
C ARG A 35 -4.69 7.84 9.12
N TRP A 36 -3.54 7.30 9.47
CA TRP A 36 -2.25 7.95 9.27
C TRP A 36 -1.59 7.45 7.99
N SER A 37 -1.92 8.09 6.86
CA SER A 37 -1.31 7.77 5.56
C SER A 37 0.07 8.43 5.41
N THR A 38 0.89 7.95 4.47
CA THR A 38 2.17 8.61 4.14
C THR A 38 1.95 10.05 3.66
N SER A 39 0.91 10.29 2.87
CA SER A 39 0.53 11.66 2.45
C SER A 39 0.23 12.56 3.65
N GLN A 40 -0.52 12.05 4.63
CA GLN A 40 -0.77 12.81 5.85
C GLN A 40 0.52 13.05 6.64
N GLY A 41 1.27 12.00 6.96
CA GLY A 41 2.46 12.10 7.83
C GLY A 41 3.59 12.97 7.27
N TYR A 42 3.85 12.89 5.96
CA TYR A 42 4.99 13.56 5.33
C TYR A 42 4.65 14.88 4.64
N ILE A 43 3.40 15.07 4.19
CA ILE A 43 3.02 16.24 3.40
C ILE A 43 2.01 17.11 4.15
N HIS A 44 0.85 16.56 4.50
CA HIS A 44 -0.30 17.39 4.92
C HIS A 44 -0.37 17.71 6.42
N ALA A 45 0.27 16.90 7.28
CA ALA A 45 0.41 17.21 8.70
C ALA A 45 1.60 18.15 8.98
N GLN A 46 2.45 18.39 7.99
CA GLN A 46 3.62 19.26 8.10
C GLN A 46 3.28 20.69 7.65
N PRO A 47 4.01 21.71 8.12
CA PRO A 47 3.89 23.06 7.57
C PRO A 47 4.08 23.07 6.05
N ARG A 48 3.30 23.92 5.36
CA ARG A 48 3.39 24.05 3.90
C ARG A 48 4.81 24.45 3.51
N LYS A 49 5.43 23.65 2.66
CA LYS A 49 6.76 23.94 2.11
C LYS A 49 6.61 24.76 0.82
N PRO A 50 7.20 25.96 0.73
CA PRO A 50 7.05 26.83 -0.44
C PRO A 50 7.69 26.25 -1.71
N ASN A 51 8.64 25.33 -1.55
CA ASN A 51 9.35 24.64 -2.64
C ASN A 51 8.76 23.27 -2.99
N LEU A 52 7.55 22.93 -2.51
CA LEU A 52 6.86 21.68 -2.82
C LEU A 52 5.55 21.97 -3.55
N THR A 53 5.44 21.46 -4.77
CA THR A 53 4.20 21.47 -5.55
C THR A 53 3.60 20.07 -5.58
N VAL A 54 2.34 19.94 -5.15
CA VAL A 54 1.59 18.67 -5.23
C VAL A 54 0.48 18.83 -6.26
N LEU A 55 0.58 18.06 -7.34
CA LEU A 55 -0.44 18.01 -8.39
C LEU A 55 -1.26 16.72 -8.24
N THR A 56 -2.56 16.87 -7.98
CA THR A 56 -3.51 15.76 -7.91
C THR A 56 -4.37 15.69 -9.16
N GLY A 57 -4.95 14.53 -9.46
CA GLY A 57 -5.67 14.33 -10.73
C GLY A 57 -4.77 14.47 -11.96
N ALA A 58 -3.47 14.21 -11.80
CA ALA A 58 -2.45 14.31 -12.82
C ALA A 58 -1.87 12.91 -13.07
N ARG A 59 -2.19 12.32 -14.23
CA ARG A 59 -1.70 11.00 -14.62
C ARG A 59 -0.48 11.16 -15.52
N VAL A 60 0.67 10.66 -15.08
CA VAL A 60 1.85 10.55 -15.95
C VAL A 60 1.60 9.49 -17.01
N THR A 61 1.82 9.83 -18.27
CA THR A 61 1.50 8.98 -19.44
C THR A 61 2.74 8.57 -20.24
N GLY A 62 3.87 9.27 -20.08
CA GLY A 62 5.12 8.91 -20.75
C GLY A 62 6.31 9.66 -20.19
N ILE A 63 7.50 9.09 -20.39
CA ILE A 63 8.78 9.74 -20.13
C ILE A 63 9.65 9.74 -21.39
N GLU A 64 10.29 10.87 -21.65
CA GLU A 64 11.28 10.99 -22.71
C GLU A 64 12.68 11.05 -22.10
N THR A 65 13.61 10.34 -22.73
CA THR A 65 15.00 10.26 -22.29
C THR A 65 15.95 10.68 -23.40
N SER A 66 17.04 11.32 -23.02
CA SER A 66 18.19 11.62 -23.86
C SER A 66 19.46 11.23 -23.10
N ASN A 67 20.36 10.46 -23.71
CA ASN A 67 21.58 9.96 -23.07
C ASN A 67 21.33 9.34 -21.67
N LYS A 68 20.25 8.54 -21.54
CA LYS A 68 19.80 7.91 -20.28
C LYS A 68 19.32 8.87 -19.18
N ARG A 69 19.15 10.16 -19.48
CA ARG A 69 18.56 11.15 -18.58
C ARG A 69 17.12 11.44 -19.00
N VAL A 70 16.18 11.51 -18.04
CA VAL A 70 14.81 11.98 -18.31
C VAL A 70 14.85 13.47 -18.60
N VAL A 71 14.32 13.87 -19.75
CA VAL A 71 14.27 15.28 -20.20
C VAL A 71 12.85 15.82 -20.24
N ARG A 72 11.84 14.94 -20.30
CA ARG A 72 10.44 15.34 -20.33
C ARG A 72 9.54 14.28 -19.71
N VAL A 73 8.51 14.75 -19.01
CA VAL A 73 7.46 13.92 -18.41
C VAL A 73 6.12 14.39 -18.97
N ALA A 74 5.43 13.52 -19.71
CA ALA A 74 4.09 13.79 -20.22
C ALA A 74 3.04 13.46 -19.17
N VAL A 75 2.08 14.36 -18.97
CA VAL A 75 1.05 14.27 -17.93
C VAL A 75 -0.30 14.66 -18.51
N THR A 76 -1.34 13.92 -18.16
CA THR A 76 -2.73 14.30 -18.43
C THR A 76 -3.41 14.76 -17.15
N THR A 77 -3.99 15.95 -17.18
CA THR A 77 -4.77 16.52 -16.09
C THR A 77 -6.21 16.79 -16.55
N LYS A 78 -7.08 17.29 -15.66
CA LYS A 78 -8.43 17.74 -16.03
C LYS A 78 -8.43 18.85 -17.09
N SER A 79 -7.37 19.64 -17.18
CA SER A 79 -7.24 20.71 -18.18
C SER A 79 -6.61 20.25 -19.49
N GLY A 80 -6.29 18.96 -19.63
CA GLY A 80 -5.71 18.38 -20.85
C GLY A 80 -4.27 17.89 -20.67
N ALA A 81 -3.57 17.72 -21.79
CA ALA A 81 -2.18 17.26 -21.83
C ALA A 81 -1.21 18.39 -21.43
N GLN A 82 -0.23 18.04 -20.60
CA GLN A 82 0.83 18.90 -20.11
C GLN A 82 2.17 18.17 -20.17
N GLN A 83 3.27 18.92 -20.14
CA GLN A 83 4.62 18.38 -20.12
C GLN A 83 5.44 19.12 -19.07
N PHE A 84 6.31 18.38 -18.37
CA PHE A 84 7.26 18.91 -17.40
C PHE A 84 8.68 18.55 -17.79
N GLU A 85 9.61 19.48 -17.63
CA GLU A 85 11.03 19.29 -17.94
C GLU A 85 11.84 19.32 -16.63
N PRO A 86 12.30 18.16 -16.13
CA PRO A 86 13.02 18.09 -14.87
C PRO A 86 14.46 18.62 -14.99
N GLU A 87 14.82 19.55 -14.11
CA GLU A 87 16.16 20.17 -14.10
C GLU A 87 17.26 19.29 -13.52
N ARG A 88 16.93 18.36 -12.61
CA ARG A 88 17.94 17.54 -11.90
C ARG A 88 17.64 16.07 -11.98
N GLU A 89 16.71 15.60 -11.17
CA GLU A 89 16.41 14.18 -10.99
C GLU A 89 14.94 13.90 -11.25
N THR A 90 14.64 12.66 -11.61
CA THR A 90 13.28 12.14 -11.75
C THR A 90 13.21 10.82 -11.02
N ILE A 91 12.30 10.73 -10.05
CA ILE A 91 12.08 9.53 -9.25
C ILE A 91 10.72 8.96 -9.62
N LEU A 92 10.69 7.70 -10.06
CA LEU A 92 9.47 7.01 -10.44
C LEU A 92 8.85 6.28 -9.23
N CYS A 93 7.72 6.79 -8.76
CA CYS A 93 7.00 6.26 -7.59
C CYS A 93 5.60 5.73 -7.93
N GLY A 94 5.43 5.06 -9.08
CA GLY A 94 4.14 4.54 -9.55
C GLY A 94 3.67 3.24 -8.87
N GLY A 95 4.47 2.69 -7.94
CA GLY A 95 4.26 1.37 -7.34
C GLY A 95 4.64 0.21 -8.27
N ALA A 96 4.51 -1.02 -7.77
CA ALA A 96 4.95 -2.25 -8.45
C ALA A 96 4.24 -2.52 -9.79
N LEU A 97 3.07 -1.92 -10.02
CA LEU A 97 2.28 -2.10 -11.25
C LEU A 97 2.46 -0.94 -12.23
N ASN A 98 2.25 0.32 -11.81
CA ASN A 98 2.27 1.44 -12.76
C ASN A 98 3.68 1.87 -13.14
N SER A 99 4.68 1.67 -12.27
CA SER A 99 6.07 2.01 -12.60
C SER A 99 6.58 1.21 -13.81
N PRO A 100 6.54 -0.14 -13.81
CA PRO A 100 6.96 -0.89 -14.99
C PRO A 100 6.07 -0.62 -16.20
N GLN A 101 4.76 -0.42 -16.02
CA GLN A 101 3.88 -0.03 -17.13
C GLN A 101 4.35 1.26 -17.80
N LEU A 102 4.65 2.32 -17.03
CA LEU A 102 5.10 3.60 -17.57
C LEU A 102 6.45 3.46 -18.28
N LEU A 103 7.38 2.68 -17.72
CA LEU A 103 8.67 2.40 -18.35
C LEU A 103 8.48 1.70 -19.71
N LEU A 104 7.63 0.67 -19.76
CA LEU A 104 7.30 -0.05 -21.00
C LEU A 104 6.69 0.88 -22.05
N LEU A 105 5.67 1.67 -21.68
CA LEU A 105 5.06 2.67 -22.57
C LEU A 105 6.05 3.73 -23.07
N SER A 106 7.14 3.93 -22.34
CA SER A 106 8.19 4.89 -22.67
C SER A 106 9.36 4.27 -23.45
N GLY A 107 9.27 2.99 -23.83
CA GLY A 107 10.30 2.28 -24.59
C GLY A 107 11.46 1.75 -23.74
N ILE A 108 11.26 1.57 -22.43
CA ILE A 108 12.25 1.05 -21.49
C ILE A 108 11.76 -0.29 -20.95
N GLY A 109 12.37 -1.40 -21.40
CA GLY A 109 11.94 -2.74 -21.02
C GLY A 109 12.49 -3.86 -21.91
N PRO A 110 11.94 -5.08 -21.85
CA PRO A 110 12.34 -6.17 -22.73
C PRO A 110 12.13 -5.79 -24.20
N ALA A 111 13.16 -5.91 -25.03
CA ALA A 111 13.12 -5.39 -26.40
C ALA A 111 12.06 -6.10 -27.26
N GLU A 112 11.84 -7.39 -27.02
CA GLU A 112 10.84 -8.20 -27.71
C GLU A 112 9.41 -7.77 -27.33
N ASP A 113 9.09 -7.68 -26.03
CA ASP A 113 7.81 -7.18 -25.54
C ASP A 113 7.47 -5.80 -26.14
N LEU A 114 8.44 -4.89 -26.16
CA LEU A 114 8.27 -3.55 -26.72
C LEU A 114 7.99 -3.59 -28.23
N LYS A 115 8.75 -4.38 -29.00
CA LYS A 115 8.53 -4.55 -30.44
C LYS A 115 7.16 -5.15 -30.73
N ASN A 116 6.75 -6.18 -29.98
CA ASN A 116 5.44 -6.82 -30.12
C ASN A 116 4.29 -5.87 -29.82
N ALA A 117 4.51 -4.89 -28.93
CA ALA A 117 3.56 -3.83 -28.63
C ALA A 117 3.62 -2.62 -29.60
N GLY A 118 4.47 -2.66 -30.62
CA GLY A 118 4.66 -1.53 -31.56
C GLY A 118 5.37 -0.32 -30.96
N ILE A 119 6.11 -0.49 -29.86
CA ILE A 119 6.82 0.57 -29.15
C ILE A 119 8.31 0.55 -29.55
N ALA A 120 8.83 1.73 -29.90
CA ALA A 120 10.25 1.89 -30.19
C ALA A 120 11.11 1.56 -28.96
N VAL A 121 12.09 0.67 -29.12
CA VAL A 121 13.02 0.28 -28.05
C VAL A 121 14.03 1.41 -27.83
N LYS A 122 13.86 2.16 -26.74
CA LYS A 122 14.83 3.19 -26.32
C LYS A 122 15.91 2.61 -25.42
N HIS A 123 15.54 1.68 -24.55
CA HIS A 123 16.47 1.01 -23.65
C HIS A 123 16.03 -0.43 -23.36
N HIS A 124 16.87 -1.39 -23.73
CA HIS A 124 16.62 -2.79 -23.40
C HIS A 124 16.92 -3.06 -21.92
N LEU A 125 15.87 -3.31 -21.13
CA LEU A 125 15.97 -3.64 -19.71
C LEU A 125 15.01 -4.80 -19.39
N PRO A 126 15.46 -6.07 -19.50
CA PRO A 126 14.57 -7.23 -19.48
C PRO A 126 13.87 -7.50 -18.14
N GLY A 127 14.35 -6.89 -17.05
CA GLY A 127 13.72 -7.03 -15.73
C GLY A 127 12.45 -6.21 -15.54
N VAL A 128 12.18 -5.21 -16.39
CA VAL A 128 10.99 -4.35 -16.26
C VAL A 128 9.72 -5.18 -16.44
N GLY A 129 8.83 -5.12 -15.45
CA GLY A 129 7.57 -5.85 -15.45
C GLY A 129 7.71 -7.34 -15.07
N ARG A 130 8.89 -7.79 -14.65
CA ARG A 130 9.14 -9.17 -14.20
C ARG A 130 9.25 -9.23 -12.67
N GLY A 131 9.11 -10.45 -12.12
CA GLY A 131 9.35 -10.71 -10.70
C GLY A 131 8.32 -10.10 -9.76
N LEU A 132 7.06 -9.92 -10.21
CA LEU A 132 5.97 -9.52 -9.32
C LEU A 132 5.84 -10.56 -8.19
N LYS A 133 5.92 -10.08 -6.96
CA LYS A 133 5.68 -10.86 -5.75
C LYS A 133 4.54 -10.22 -5.00
N ASP A 134 3.63 -11.04 -4.52
CA ASP A 134 2.53 -10.63 -3.67
C ASP A 134 2.27 -11.73 -2.64
N HIS A 135 1.50 -11.42 -1.60
CA HIS A 135 1.07 -12.39 -0.61
C HIS A 135 -0.30 -12.92 -0.99
N VAL A 136 -0.38 -14.23 -1.25
CA VAL A 136 -1.66 -14.89 -1.54
C VAL A 136 -2.48 -14.96 -0.25
N ALA A 137 -3.72 -14.47 -0.30
CA ALA A 137 -4.63 -14.48 0.84
C ALA A 137 -5.79 -15.48 0.61
N ALA A 138 -6.06 -16.32 1.60
CA ALA A 138 -7.21 -17.23 1.62
C ALA A 138 -8.10 -16.92 2.83
N PRO A 139 -9.24 -16.22 2.66
CA PRO A 139 -10.10 -15.88 3.77
C PRO A 139 -10.86 -17.11 4.28
N VAL A 140 -10.74 -17.39 5.57
CA VAL A 140 -11.54 -18.41 6.25
C VAL A 140 -12.51 -17.70 7.20
N MET A 141 -13.81 -17.92 7.00
CA MET A 141 -14.86 -17.22 7.74
C MET A 141 -15.60 -18.19 8.67
N TYR A 142 -15.78 -17.77 9.92
CA TYR A 142 -16.52 -18.52 10.93
C TYR A 142 -17.67 -17.68 11.47
N ARG A 143 -18.78 -18.34 11.81
CA ARG A 143 -19.89 -17.72 12.56
C ARG A 143 -19.56 -17.72 14.05
N ALA A 144 -19.61 -16.55 14.68
CA ALA A 144 -19.56 -16.47 16.13
C ALA A 144 -20.83 -17.10 16.72
N THR A 145 -20.66 -18.04 17.66
CA THR A 145 -21.77 -18.69 18.38
C THR A 145 -22.33 -17.84 19.53
N LYS A 146 -21.61 -16.78 19.89
CA LYS A 146 -21.98 -15.79 20.92
C LYS A 146 -22.09 -14.41 20.29
N ASP A 147 -22.80 -13.51 20.97
CA ASP A 147 -23.01 -12.13 20.53
C ASP A 147 -21.77 -11.23 20.77
N VAL A 148 -20.63 -11.61 20.19
CA VAL A 148 -19.32 -10.96 20.37
C VAL A 148 -18.77 -10.36 19.08
N SER A 149 -19.42 -10.60 17.95
CA SER A 149 -18.99 -10.06 16.66
C SER A 149 -19.34 -8.59 16.53
N ALA A 150 -18.42 -7.78 16.02
CA ALA A 150 -18.68 -6.38 15.66
C ALA A 150 -19.81 -6.23 14.63
N ALA A 151 -20.17 -7.30 13.90
CA ALA A 151 -21.25 -7.29 12.93
C ALA A 151 -22.60 -6.81 13.51
N LYS A 152 -22.86 -7.06 14.79
CA LYS A 152 -24.09 -6.59 15.46
C LYS A 152 -24.20 -5.06 15.53
N ASP A 153 -23.06 -4.40 15.62
CA ASP A 153 -22.95 -2.93 15.69
C ASP A 153 -22.99 -2.28 14.30
N LEU A 154 -23.00 -3.08 13.23
CA LEU A 154 -22.96 -2.62 11.83
C LEU A 154 -24.34 -2.58 11.15
N SER A 155 -25.43 -2.62 11.91
CA SER A 155 -26.77 -2.27 11.42
C SER A 155 -26.81 -0.81 10.91
N THR A 156 -27.84 -0.40 10.17
CA THR A 156 -27.95 0.98 9.67
C THR A 156 -27.86 2.02 10.79
N PHE A 157 -28.60 1.83 11.88
CA PHE A 157 -28.53 2.70 13.05
C PHE A 157 -27.19 2.58 13.79
N GLY A 158 -26.63 1.37 13.89
CA GLY A 158 -25.32 1.14 14.48
C GLY A 158 -24.20 1.88 13.73
N LYS A 159 -24.19 1.83 12.40
CA LYS A 159 -23.28 2.60 11.54
C LYS A 159 -23.44 4.11 11.74
N ALA A 160 -24.67 4.61 11.87
CA ALA A 160 -24.91 6.03 12.16
C ALA A 160 -24.32 6.42 13.52
N LYS A 161 -24.54 5.60 14.56
CA LYS A 161 -23.96 5.81 15.90
C LYS A 161 -22.43 5.76 15.89
N ILE A 162 -21.84 4.78 15.22
CA ILE A 162 -20.37 4.65 15.06
C ILE A 162 -19.82 5.89 14.33
N GLY A 163 -20.46 6.28 13.23
CA GLY A 163 -20.10 7.46 12.45
C GLY A 163 -20.15 8.73 13.31
N LEU A 164 -21.23 8.93 14.07
CA LEU A 164 -21.39 10.08 14.95
C LEU A 164 -20.34 10.09 16.07
N GLN A 165 -20.07 8.94 16.70
CA GLN A 165 -19.03 8.81 17.72
C GLN A 165 -17.64 9.17 17.16
N TRP A 166 -17.32 8.70 15.96
CA TRP A 166 -16.05 9.03 15.31
C TRP A 166 -15.98 10.50 14.84
N LEU A 167 -17.09 11.05 14.35
CA LEU A 167 -17.16 12.45 13.93
C LEU A 167 -16.90 13.39 15.12
N LEU A 168 -17.55 13.14 16.25
CA LEU A 168 -17.47 13.99 17.44
C LEU A 168 -16.20 13.77 18.27
N PHE A 169 -15.73 12.52 18.38
CA PHE A 169 -14.70 12.16 19.36
C PHE A 169 -13.49 11.43 18.78
N LYS A 170 -13.51 11.05 17.49
CA LYS A 170 -12.47 10.23 16.84
C LYS A 170 -12.18 8.92 17.60
N LYS A 171 -13.21 8.32 18.17
CA LYS A 171 -13.13 7.11 19.00
C LYS A 171 -14.08 6.02 18.53
N GLY A 172 -13.96 4.85 19.14
CA GLY A 172 -14.83 3.71 18.92
C GLY A 172 -14.50 2.94 17.64
N LEU A 173 -15.47 2.15 17.17
CA LEU A 173 -15.27 1.24 16.02
C LEU A 173 -14.93 1.96 14.70
N GLY A 174 -15.24 3.25 14.59
CA GLY A 174 -14.85 4.05 13.42
C GLY A 174 -13.34 4.36 13.34
N ALA A 175 -12.61 4.17 14.45
CA ALA A 175 -11.17 4.41 14.55
C ALA A 175 -10.31 3.14 14.40
N THR A 176 -10.91 1.97 14.12
CA THR A 176 -10.19 0.70 13.88
C THR A 176 -10.29 0.26 12.42
N ASN A 177 -9.41 -0.65 12.01
CA ASN A 177 -9.48 -1.35 10.72
C ASN A 177 -10.03 -2.79 10.86
N PHE A 178 -10.44 -3.20 12.08
CA PHE A 178 -10.96 -4.53 12.43
C PHE A 178 -9.96 -5.70 12.36
N PHE A 179 -8.67 -5.43 12.10
CA PHE A 179 -7.58 -6.38 12.28
C PHE A 179 -6.99 -6.15 13.68
N GLU A 180 -7.54 -6.82 14.68
CA GLU A 180 -7.18 -6.62 16.09
C GLU A 180 -6.05 -7.56 16.55
N VAL A 181 -6.01 -8.77 16.00
CA VAL A 181 -5.06 -9.81 16.39
C VAL A 181 -4.54 -10.51 15.15
N GLY A 182 -3.28 -10.90 15.20
CA GLY A 182 -2.61 -11.63 14.13
C GLY A 182 -1.69 -12.71 14.70
N THR A 183 -1.14 -13.50 13.81
CA THR A 183 -0.05 -14.42 14.10
C THR A 183 0.92 -14.40 12.95
N PHE A 184 2.21 -14.54 13.25
CA PHE A 184 3.17 -15.01 12.29
C PHE A 184 3.58 -16.42 12.72
N MET A 185 3.53 -17.37 11.81
CA MET A 185 3.89 -18.75 12.09
C MET A 185 4.58 -19.39 10.89
N ARG A 186 5.36 -20.42 11.20
CA ARG A 186 5.90 -21.31 10.19
C ARG A 186 4.90 -22.42 9.92
N THR A 187 4.69 -22.74 8.65
CA THR A 187 3.86 -23.91 8.29
C THR A 187 4.55 -25.23 8.63
N ARG A 188 5.88 -25.23 8.76
CA ARG A 188 6.71 -26.38 9.13
C ARG A 188 7.94 -25.95 9.93
N ASP A 189 8.46 -26.85 10.75
CA ASP A 189 9.57 -26.53 11.67
C ASP A 189 10.89 -26.24 10.95
N GLU A 190 11.09 -26.78 9.75
CA GLU A 190 12.27 -26.57 8.92
C GLU A 190 12.35 -25.18 8.27
N GLU A 191 11.25 -24.42 8.26
CA GLU A 191 11.24 -23.07 7.68
C GLU A 191 12.14 -22.14 8.50
N ALA A 192 12.96 -21.34 7.81
CA ALA A 192 13.90 -20.44 8.48
C ALA A 192 13.20 -19.23 9.12
N VAL A 193 12.05 -18.83 8.56
CA VAL A 193 11.26 -17.67 9.00
C VAL A 193 9.77 -17.96 8.85
N PRO A 194 8.89 -17.26 9.60
CA PRO A 194 7.45 -17.35 9.41
C PRO A 194 7.03 -17.09 7.97
N ASN A 195 6.11 -17.91 7.47
CA ASN A 195 5.62 -17.86 6.08
C ASN A 195 4.08 -17.78 6.00
N VAL A 196 3.40 -17.65 7.14
CA VAL A 196 1.95 -17.37 7.27
C VAL A 196 1.70 -16.41 8.43
#